data_AF-A0A818VN80-F1
#
_entry.id   AF-A0A818VN80-F1
#
_cell.length_a   1.000
_cell.length_b   1.000
_cell.length_c   1.000
_cell.angle_alpha   90.00
_cell.angle_beta   90.00
_cell.angle_gamma   90.00
#
_symmetry.space_group_name_H-M   'P 1'
#
loop_
_entity.id
_entity.type
_entity.pdbx_description
1 polymer ?
#
loop_
_entity_poly.entity_id
_entity_poly.type
_entity_poly.pdbx_seq_one_letter_code
_entity_poly.pdbx_strand_id
1 'polypeptide(L)'
;MFSSVGYEFQPRHSIQLILITTARSRIICSATCNEQPACHTFDYDSASGRCRLFEADQTVGSIIASTSLTSVVGNVLILQSQFDHTYNQSCEACQEDRYQYCSINGSTCQCRPHTFWNGSVCLLQLFENDTCSQIDACRTDFNLTCATEYGQFSVCASAFTIIQPNITTVAGFYNGSCPTSSTNLTVLHDPGGIAVSNNGTLYVGDGSPANVLLAFEPNNLTAKQLFTYGNWPTYLFVGPVTSSIYATVLELHTVVIWPSNQTIPKNPSASCSDLLHLYYPTGIAVDFLGNIYVSSYYCNRVTKWNSNGTNATLVAGSLSATSGSDSQHLYSPYGLFLDEMHSLLYVADAVNNRVQRFALGNLTGVTVAGGNGQGTASNQLNFPSAIHVSQVDNSYYICDYHNHRIQKWVIGATYGVTIAGSSTGVAGSALNLLNGPYDIWVDPNATYVLISDANNCRVQKYLLY
;
A
#
# COMPACT_ATOMS: atom_id res chain seq x y z
N MET A 1 -15.17 22.75 -18.82
CA MET A 1 -15.32 23.41 -17.51
C MET A 1 -13.96 23.31 -16.83
N PHE A 2 -13.29 24.45 -16.64
CA PHE A 2 -12.00 24.54 -15.97
C PHE A 2 -12.24 24.63 -14.46
N SER A 3 -11.58 23.80 -13.65
CA SER A 3 -11.59 23.90 -12.19
C SER A 3 -10.18 24.26 -11.72
N SER A 4 -9.83 25.54 -11.75
CA SER A 4 -8.62 26.05 -11.09
C SER A 4 -8.97 26.46 -9.65
N VAL A 5 -8.07 26.16 -8.72
CA VAL A 5 -8.15 26.59 -7.32
C VAL A 5 -6.94 27.49 -7.08
N GLY A 6 -7.18 28.79 -6.96
CA GLY A 6 -6.19 29.80 -6.60
C GLY A 6 -5.94 30.83 -7.70
N TYR A 7 -6.28 32.08 -7.42
CA TYR A 7 -5.77 33.26 -8.13
C TYR A 7 -5.07 34.13 -7.09
N GLU A 8 -3.84 34.54 -7.36
CA GLU A 8 -3.11 35.48 -6.51
C GLU A 8 -2.82 36.75 -7.32
N PHE A 9 -3.25 37.91 -6.81
CA PHE A 9 -3.02 39.22 -7.42
C PHE A 9 -2.03 39.98 -6.54
N GLN A 10 -0.89 40.40 -7.08
CA GLN A 10 0.23 40.94 -6.28
C GLN A 10 0.88 42.18 -6.96
N PRO A 11 1.48 43.11 -6.17
CA PRO A 11 1.91 44.42 -6.65
C PRO A 11 3.24 44.43 -7.43
N ARG A 12 3.47 45.50 -8.22
CA ARG A 12 4.65 45.71 -9.07
C ARG A 12 5.95 45.74 -8.23
N HIS A 13 6.93 44.95 -8.66
CA HIS A 13 8.36 44.95 -8.28
C HIS A 13 8.88 43.83 -7.37
N SER A 14 8.46 42.59 -7.61
CA SER A 14 9.13 41.40 -7.08
C SER A 14 9.46 40.41 -8.20
N ILE A 15 10.74 40.03 -8.34
CA ILE A 15 11.14 38.83 -9.10
C ILE A 15 10.77 37.64 -8.20
N GLN A 16 9.74 36.89 -8.55
CA GLN A 16 9.31 35.76 -7.74
C GLN A 16 9.00 34.53 -8.59
N LEU A 17 9.34 33.37 -8.03
CA LEU A 17 8.98 32.05 -8.49
C LEU A 17 7.50 31.82 -8.14
N ILE A 18 6.62 31.71 -9.13
CA ILE A 18 5.22 31.33 -8.88
C ILE A 18 5.16 29.80 -8.87
N LEU A 19 4.81 29.22 -7.72
CA LEU A 19 4.65 27.79 -7.51
C LEU A 19 3.15 27.46 -7.45
N ILE A 20 2.63 26.85 -8.50
CA ILE A 20 1.27 26.30 -8.48
C ILE A 20 1.36 24.78 -8.39
N THR A 21 1.01 24.24 -7.22
CA THR A 21 0.82 22.80 -7.03
C THR A 21 -0.64 22.47 -7.30
N THR A 22 -0.93 21.79 -8.42
CA THR A 22 -2.26 21.21 -8.61
C THR A 22 -2.34 19.87 -7.87
N ALA A 23 -3.47 19.63 -7.20
CA ALA A 23 -3.65 18.54 -6.22
C ALA A 23 -3.58 17.10 -6.78
N ARG A 24 -3.21 16.89 -8.05
CA ARG A 24 -3.16 15.53 -8.65
C ARG A 24 -1.92 15.18 -9.48
N SER A 25 -1.02 16.12 -9.75
CA SER A 25 0.21 15.81 -10.49
C SER A 25 1.30 16.78 -10.05
N ARG A 26 2.41 16.27 -9.51
CA ARG A 26 3.60 17.06 -9.14
C ARG A 26 4.28 17.65 -10.38
N ILE A 27 3.65 18.62 -11.03
CA ILE A 27 4.18 19.36 -12.17
C ILE A 27 4.33 20.81 -11.73
N ILE A 28 5.55 21.33 -11.81
CA ILE A 28 5.89 22.70 -11.44
C ILE A 28 6.15 23.47 -12.74
N CYS A 29 5.28 24.42 -13.05
CA CYS A 29 5.52 25.39 -14.11
C CYS A 29 6.14 26.64 -13.49
N SER A 30 7.29 27.10 -13.99
CA SER A 30 7.88 28.38 -13.60
C SER A 30 8.07 29.27 -14.83
N ALA A 31 7.90 30.58 -14.69
CA ALA A 31 8.51 31.53 -15.61
C ALA A 31 9.10 32.72 -14.84
N THR A 32 9.99 33.42 -15.52
CA THR A 32 10.64 34.63 -15.05
C THR A 32 9.97 35.83 -15.71
N CYS A 33 9.33 36.68 -14.91
CA CYS A 33 8.79 37.95 -15.38
C CYS A 33 9.93 38.98 -15.40
N ASN A 34 10.35 39.41 -16.59
CA ASN A 34 11.27 40.55 -16.71
C ASN A 34 10.46 41.85 -16.81
N GLU A 35 10.98 42.88 -16.12
CA GLU A 35 10.61 44.30 -15.91
C GLU A 35 9.66 45.05 -16.88
N GLN A 36 8.64 44.41 -17.43
CA GLN A 36 7.57 45.03 -18.23
C GLN A 36 6.21 44.71 -17.62
N PRO A 37 5.20 45.58 -17.76
CA PRO A 37 4.09 45.72 -16.80
C PRO A 37 2.98 44.67 -16.92
N ALA A 38 3.24 43.51 -17.53
CA ALA A 38 2.25 42.45 -17.72
C ALA A 38 2.40 41.34 -16.67
N CYS A 39 1.37 41.16 -15.83
CA CYS A 39 1.27 39.99 -14.96
C CYS A 39 0.73 38.81 -15.80
N HIS A 40 1.49 37.71 -15.84
CA HIS A 40 1.08 36.50 -16.54
C HIS A 40 0.54 35.45 -15.56
N THR A 41 -0.52 34.73 -15.94
CA THR A 41 -1.01 33.56 -15.18
C THR A 41 -0.68 32.26 -15.90
N PHE A 42 -0.54 31.16 -15.15
CA PHE A 42 -0.18 29.83 -15.65
C PHE A 42 -1.35 28.88 -15.53
N ASP A 43 -1.54 28.04 -16.55
CA ASP A 43 -2.37 26.84 -16.43
C ASP A 43 -1.64 25.63 -17.04
N TYR A 44 -1.87 24.45 -16.46
CA TYR A 44 -1.35 23.19 -16.96
C TYR A 44 -2.46 22.45 -17.70
N ASP A 45 -2.30 22.32 -19.02
CA ASP A 45 -3.24 21.55 -19.83
C ASP A 45 -2.90 20.05 -19.75
N SER A 46 -3.70 19.32 -18.98
CA SER A 46 -3.54 17.88 -18.79
C SER A 46 -3.77 17.06 -20.06
N ALA A 47 -4.47 17.59 -21.06
CA ALA A 47 -4.69 16.90 -22.33
C ALA A 47 -3.50 17.01 -23.29
N SER A 48 -2.73 18.11 -23.22
CA SER A 48 -1.56 18.32 -24.08
C SER A 48 -0.21 18.18 -23.38
N GLY A 49 -0.18 18.08 -22.05
CA GLY A 49 1.03 17.89 -21.26
C GLY A 49 1.96 19.10 -21.22
N ARG A 50 1.43 20.32 -21.46
CA ARG A 50 2.22 21.57 -21.54
C ARG A 50 1.69 22.65 -20.61
N CYS A 51 2.60 23.43 -20.02
CA CYS A 51 2.28 24.67 -19.32
C CYS A 51 1.95 25.78 -20.32
N ARG A 52 0.86 26.54 -20.11
CA ARG A 52 0.45 27.69 -20.94
C ARG A 52 0.49 28.98 -20.13
N LEU A 53 0.87 30.07 -20.81
CA LEU A 53 0.95 31.42 -20.27
C LEU A 53 -0.26 32.23 -20.78
N PHE A 54 -0.95 32.96 -19.90
CA PHE A 54 -2.01 33.89 -20.28
C PHE A 54 -1.67 35.32 -19.85
N GLU A 55 -2.01 36.30 -20.67
CA GLU A 55 -1.97 37.73 -20.32
C GLU A 55 -3.32 38.13 -19.71
N ALA A 56 -3.31 38.77 -18.54
CA ALA A 56 -4.51 39.33 -17.93
C ALA A 56 -4.65 40.83 -18.25
N ASP A 57 -5.78 41.24 -18.84
CA ASP A 57 -6.16 42.65 -18.92
C ASP A 57 -6.70 43.09 -17.55
N GLN A 58 -6.10 44.13 -16.96
CA GLN A 58 -6.37 44.59 -15.60
C GLN A 58 -7.73 45.29 -15.40
N THR A 59 -8.57 45.39 -16.43
CA THR A 59 -9.81 46.19 -16.34
C THR A 59 -11.10 45.41 -16.16
N VAL A 60 -11.16 44.09 -16.44
CA VAL A 60 -12.45 43.37 -16.49
C VAL A 60 -12.48 42.02 -15.76
N GLY A 61 -11.35 41.51 -15.24
CA GLY A 61 -11.36 40.25 -14.47
C GLY A 61 -11.93 39.04 -15.25
N SER A 62 -11.66 38.95 -16.56
CA SER A 62 -12.00 37.79 -17.40
C SER A 62 -10.82 37.40 -18.30
N ILE A 63 -10.65 36.09 -18.50
CA ILE A 63 -9.54 35.48 -19.27
C ILE A 63 -9.79 35.71 -20.76
N ILE A 64 -8.89 36.43 -21.44
CA ILE A 64 -8.83 36.47 -22.91
C ILE A 64 -7.85 35.38 -23.35
N ALA A 65 -8.30 34.43 -24.18
CA ALA A 65 -7.44 33.38 -24.71
C ALA A 65 -6.33 34.00 -25.60
N SER A 66 -5.07 33.90 -25.17
CA SER A 66 -3.92 34.28 -26.00
C SER A 66 -3.63 33.19 -27.04
N THR A 67 -3.51 33.60 -28.30
CA THR A 67 -3.35 32.75 -29.49
C THR A 67 -1.90 32.64 -29.99
N SER A 68 -0.87 32.92 -29.18
CA SER A 68 0.51 32.97 -29.67
C SER A 68 1.38 31.76 -29.30
N LEU A 69 2.08 31.23 -30.32
CA LEU A 69 2.80 29.96 -30.42
C LEU A 69 4.27 30.02 -29.96
N THR A 70 4.60 30.69 -28.85
CA THR A 70 6.02 30.80 -28.44
C THR A 70 6.22 30.58 -26.94
N SER A 71 6.54 29.35 -26.55
CA SER A 71 7.16 29.07 -25.25
C SER A 71 8.65 28.77 -25.43
N VAL A 72 9.49 29.58 -24.78
CA VAL A 72 10.92 29.33 -24.59
C VAL A 72 11.07 28.46 -23.34
N VAL A 73 11.80 27.35 -23.45
CA VAL A 73 12.08 26.42 -22.35
C VAL A 73 13.36 26.87 -21.64
N GLY A 74 13.27 27.19 -20.34
CA GLY A 74 14.42 27.43 -19.46
C GLY A 74 14.80 26.17 -18.65
N ASN A 75 16.08 26.01 -18.33
CA ASN A 75 16.65 24.82 -17.68
C ASN A 75 16.26 24.68 -16.20
N VAL A 76 16.10 23.42 -15.75
CA VAL A 76 15.82 23.01 -14.37
C VAL A 76 17.12 22.80 -13.60
N LEU A 77 17.25 23.40 -12.41
CA LEU A 77 18.36 23.19 -11.48
C LEU A 77 17.81 22.67 -10.14
N ILE A 78 18.40 21.59 -9.62
CA ILE A 78 18.06 21.01 -8.32
C ILE A 78 19.19 21.36 -7.34
N LEU A 79 18.90 22.08 -6.26
CA LEU A 79 19.84 22.34 -5.17
C LEU A 79 19.42 21.58 -3.91
N GLN A 80 20.39 20.92 -3.25
CA GLN A 80 20.24 20.35 -1.91
C GLN A 80 20.30 21.48 -0.87
N SER A 81 19.29 21.58 0.00
CA SER A 81 19.21 22.62 1.02
C SER A 81 19.97 22.25 2.30
N GLN A 82 20.90 23.10 2.71
CA GLN A 82 21.28 23.31 4.10
C GLN A 82 20.55 24.55 4.62
N PHE A 83 19.84 24.48 5.75
CA PHE A 83 19.53 25.65 6.58
C PHE A 83 19.28 25.23 8.05
N ASP A 84 20.18 25.67 8.93
CA ASP A 84 20.03 25.78 10.38
C ASP A 84 19.51 27.20 10.70
N HIS A 85 18.38 27.37 11.38
CA HIS A 85 18.09 28.56 12.19
C HIS A 85 17.06 28.24 13.28
N THR A 86 17.47 28.35 14.55
CA THR A 86 16.63 28.24 15.76
C THR A 86 16.28 29.65 16.27
N TYR A 87 15.00 29.97 16.47
CA TYR A 87 14.56 31.20 17.17
C TYR A 87 14.31 30.86 18.64
N ASN A 88 15.05 31.52 19.55
CA ASN A 88 14.93 31.33 20.99
C ASN A 88 14.78 32.70 21.67
N GLN A 89 13.54 33.17 21.88
CA GLN A 89 13.26 34.32 22.76
C GLN A 89 12.01 34.06 23.61
N SER A 90 12.12 34.35 24.91
CA SER A 90 11.18 34.05 25.99
C SER A 90 9.95 34.98 26.03
N CYS A 91 8.80 34.41 26.39
CA CYS A 91 7.42 34.94 26.34
C CYS A 91 7.05 36.18 27.20
N GLU A 92 7.98 37.00 27.71
CA GLU A 92 7.60 38.24 28.42
C GLU A 92 7.14 39.35 27.45
N ALA A 93 7.66 39.39 26.22
CA ALA A 93 7.23 40.35 25.21
C ALA A 93 5.82 40.06 24.62
N CYS A 94 5.36 38.80 24.69
CA CYS A 94 4.05 38.40 24.13
C CYS A 94 2.85 38.97 24.90
N GLN A 95 3.03 39.43 26.15
CA GLN A 95 1.91 40.00 26.91
C GLN A 95 1.55 41.42 26.50
N GLU A 96 2.51 42.25 26.07
CA GLU A 96 2.24 43.64 25.66
C GLU A 96 1.65 43.76 24.25
N ASP A 97 1.81 42.74 23.39
CA ASP A 97 1.36 42.76 22.00
C ASP A 97 -0.09 42.27 21.79
N ARG A 98 -0.84 41.97 22.86
CA ARG A 98 -2.21 41.44 22.77
C ARG A 98 -3.27 42.44 22.30
N TYR A 99 -2.97 43.74 22.25
CA TYR A 99 -3.94 44.75 21.83
C TYR A 99 -3.28 45.91 21.07
N GLN A 100 -3.48 45.99 19.75
CA GLN A 100 -3.28 47.25 19.01
C GLN A 100 -4.43 47.51 18.03
N TYR A 101 -5.18 48.57 18.35
CA TYR A 101 -6.17 49.31 17.56
C TYR A 101 -7.15 48.51 16.67
N CYS A 102 -8.32 48.18 17.24
CA CYS A 102 -9.50 47.78 16.48
C CYS A 102 -10.40 49.00 16.19
N SER A 103 -11.01 49.07 15.00
CA SER A 103 -12.03 50.09 14.72
C SER A 103 -13.31 49.79 15.50
N ILE A 104 -14.04 50.83 15.93
CA ILE A 104 -15.07 50.81 16.99
C ILE A 104 -16.29 49.88 16.71
N ASN A 105 -16.37 49.22 15.55
CA ASN A 105 -17.44 48.24 15.23
C ASN A 105 -16.90 46.83 14.90
N GLY A 106 -15.91 46.36 15.66
CA GLY A 106 -15.71 44.94 16.03
C GLY A 106 -15.50 43.89 14.94
N SER A 107 -15.32 44.27 13.67
CA SER A 107 -15.28 43.29 12.55
C SER A 107 -13.92 43.15 11.90
N THR A 108 -12.96 44.04 12.16
CA THR A 108 -11.57 43.92 11.67
C THR A 108 -10.58 44.56 12.64
N CYS A 109 -9.50 43.85 12.96
CA CYS A 109 -8.38 44.36 13.74
C CYS A 109 -7.08 44.07 12.95
N GLN A 110 -6.16 45.05 12.87
CA GLN A 110 -4.89 44.86 12.17
C GLN A 110 -3.87 44.20 13.11
N CYS A 111 -3.63 42.91 12.91
CA CYS A 111 -2.62 42.18 13.67
C CYS A 111 -1.21 42.34 13.06
N ARG A 112 -0.16 42.17 13.88
CA ARG A 112 1.24 42.22 13.42
C ARG A 112 1.58 41.06 12.47
N PRO A 113 2.67 41.15 11.68
CA PRO A 113 3.16 40.02 10.88
C PRO A 113 3.34 38.78 11.75
N HIS A 114 2.92 37.61 11.24
CA HIS A 114 2.94 36.31 11.95
C HIS A 114 1.91 36.17 13.08
N THR A 115 0.82 36.96 13.05
CA THR A 115 -0.32 36.81 13.96
C THR A 115 -1.64 36.87 13.19
N PHE A 116 -2.70 36.25 13.72
CA PHE A 116 -4.02 36.15 13.08
C PHE A 116 -5.17 36.59 14.01
N TRP A 117 -6.16 37.31 13.46
CA TRP A 117 -7.35 37.77 14.19
C TRP A 117 -8.45 36.70 14.22
N ASN A 118 -8.82 36.20 15.40
CA ASN A 118 -9.85 35.15 15.52
C ASN A 118 -11.29 35.67 15.66
N GLY A 119 -11.50 36.98 15.55
CA GLY A 119 -12.78 37.63 15.83
C GLY A 119 -12.85 38.35 17.19
N SER A 120 -11.92 38.05 18.11
CA SER A 120 -11.89 38.62 19.47
C SER A 120 -10.50 39.12 19.90
N VAL A 121 -9.42 38.42 19.53
CA VAL A 121 -8.01 38.79 19.84
C VAL A 121 -7.07 38.39 18.69
N CYS A 122 -5.90 39.04 18.60
CA CYS A 122 -4.80 38.63 17.71
C CYS A 122 -3.99 37.49 18.39
N LEU A 123 -3.85 36.35 17.73
CA LEU A 123 -3.11 35.18 18.22
C LEU A 123 -1.83 34.96 17.39
N LEU A 124 -0.77 34.41 18.01
CA LEU A 124 0.50 34.12 17.31
C LEU A 124 0.36 32.89 16.40
N GLN A 125 0.89 32.98 15.17
CA GLN A 125 0.99 31.87 14.22
C GLN A 125 2.38 31.24 14.34
N LEU A 126 2.41 29.95 14.71
CA LEU A 126 3.64 29.18 14.90
C LEU A 126 4.04 28.44 13.62
N PHE A 127 5.34 28.39 13.33
CA PHE A 127 5.94 27.61 12.26
C PHE A 127 6.64 26.34 12.82
N GLU A 128 7.13 25.50 11.91
CA GLU A 128 7.85 24.27 12.24
C GLU A 128 9.05 24.53 13.16
N ASN A 129 9.06 23.88 14.33
CA ASN A 129 10.04 23.99 15.44
C ASN A 129 9.87 25.17 16.42
N ASP A 130 8.79 25.94 16.32
CA ASP A 130 8.47 26.94 17.34
C ASP A 130 7.90 26.28 18.62
N THR A 131 8.21 26.87 19.79
CA THR A 131 7.72 26.40 21.09
C THR A 131 6.80 27.42 21.75
N CYS A 132 5.65 26.98 22.27
CA CYS A 132 4.72 27.84 23.01
C CYS A 132 4.36 27.23 24.38
N SER A 133 4.36 28.06 25.43
CA SER A 133 4.21 27.61 26.83
C SER A 133 2.81 27.84 27.42
N GLN A 134 1.86 28.46 26.69
CA GLN A 134 0.47 28.62 27.15
C GLN A 134 -0.54 28.08 26.14
N ILE A 135 -1.38 27.15 26.60
CA ILE A 135 -2.31 26.33 25.81
C ILE A 135 -3.42 27.16 25.13
N ASP A 136 -3.71 28.37 25.62
CA ASP A 136 -4.83 29.20 25.14
C ASP A 136 -4.40 30.43 24.31
N ALA A 137 -3.11 30.59 24.02
CA ALA A 137 -2.57 31.77 23.33
C ALA A 137 -1.98 31.49 21.92
N CYS A 138 -1.94 30.22 21.50
CA CYS A 138 -1.27 29.77 20.27
C CYS A 138 -2.19 28.88 19.43
N ARG A 139 -2.25 29.10 18.12
CA ARG A 139 -2.95 28.20 17.18
C ARG A 139 -1.96 27.66 16.16
N THR A 140 -2.07 26.36 15.86
CA THR A 140 -1.35 25.72 14.77
C THR A 140 -2.13 25.78 13.46
N ASP A 141 -1.41 25.80 12.34
CA ASP A 141 -2.01 25.51 11.03
C ASP A 141 -2.54 24.06 11.00
N PHE A 142 -3.52 23.79 10.13
CA PHE A 142 -4.32 22.55 10.04
C PHE A 142 -3.54 21.22 9.86
N ASN A 143 -2.20 21.26 9.85
CA ASN A 143 -1.30 20.11 9.67
C ASN A 143 -0.22 19.97 10.76
N LEU A 144 -0.32 20.71 11.87
CA LEU A 144 0.64 20.69 12.97
C LEU A 144 -0.03 20.12 14.23
N THR A 145 0.47 19.01 14.74
CA THR A 145 0.06 18.40 16.02
C THR A 145 1.10 18.69 17.08
N CYS A 146 0.77 19.50 18.09
CA CYS A 146 1.68 19.73 19.22
C CYS A 146 1.34 18.71 20.34
N ALA A 147 2.36 18.03 20.87
CA ALA A 147 2.23 17.11 21.99
C ALA A 147 2.76 17.77 23.27
N THR A 148 2.09 17.56 24.39
CA THR A 148 2.57 17.96 25.72
C THR A 148 3.58 16.93 26.22
N GLU A 149 4.87 17.26 26.23
CA GLU A 149 5.86 16.52 27.03
C GLU A 149 6.13 17.29 28.32
N TYR A 150 5.90 16.63 29.45
CA TYR A 150 6.27 17.09 30.79
C TYR A 150 5.96 18.57 31.11
N GLY A 151 4.68 18.89 31.19
CA GLY A 151 4.16 19.88 32.13
C GLY A 151 4.44 21.37 31.92
N GLN A 152 5.29 21.84 31.00
CA GLN A 152 5.48 23.29 30.77
C GLN A 152 5.80 23.77 29.33
N PHE A 153 5.91 22.90 28.32
CA PHE A 153 6.18 23.33 26.93
C PHE A 153 5.39 22.52 25.89
N SER A 154 4.90 23.19 24.85
CA SER A 154 4.39 22.56 23.63
C SER A 154 5.38 22.78 22.49
N VAL A 155 5.86 21.70 21.87
CA VAL A 155 6.73 21.75 20.69
C VAL A 155 5.87 21.48 19.47
N CYS A 156 5.87 22.39 18.50
CA CYS A 156 5.12 22.21 17.27
C CYS A 156 6.07 21.74 16.16
N ALA A 157 6.11 20.43 15.97
CA ALA A 157 6.79 19.81 14.85
C ALA A 157 5.81 19.68 13.69
N SER A 158 6.24 20.16 12.52
CA SER A 158 5.72 19.69 11.24
C SER A 158 5.63 18.18 11.28
N ALA A 159 4.48 17.65 10.89
CA ALA A 159 4.37 16.24 10.58
C ALA A 159 5.25 15.96 9.35
N PHE A 160 6.57 15.85 9.55
CA PHE A 160 7.39 14.96 8.74
C PHE A 160 6.95 13.53 9.06
N THR A 161 5.73 13.21 8.63
CA THR A 161 5.51 11.88 8.08
C THR A 161 6.37 11.89 6.83
N ILE A 162 7.42 11.07 6.79
CA ILE A 162 7.92 10.61 5.50
C ILE A 162 6.72 9.89 4.88
N ILE A 163 5.88 10.62 4.12
CA ILE A 163 5.07 10.01 3.08
C ILE A 163 6.14 9.46 2.16
N GLN A 164 6.51 8.19 2.33
CA GLN A 164 7.18 7.50 1.25
C GLN A 164 6.13 7.53 0.14
N PRO A 165 6.32 8.31 -0.95
CA PRO A 165 5.27 8.54 -1.95
C PRO A 165 4.87 7.27 -2.71
N ASN A 166 5.48 6.16 -2.32
CA ASN A 166 5.47 4.86 -2.94
C ASN A 166 4.67 3.85 -2.11
N ILE A 167 4.38 4.14 -0.84
CA ILE A 167 3.78 3.17 0.08
C ILE A 167 2.53 3.76 0.74
N THR A 168 1.41 3.05 0.59
CA THR A 168 0.13 3.48 1.15
C THR A 168 -0.61 2.30 1.77
N THR A 169 -1.19 2.45 2.95
CA THR A 169 -2.15 1.49 3.48
C THR A 169 -3.46 1.61 2.71
N VAL A 170 -3.93 0.51 2.11
CA VAL A 170 -5.18 0.47 1.32
C VAL A 170 -6.36 -0.12 2.10
N ALA A 171 -6.07 -0.90 3.16
CA ALA A 171 -7.07 -1.42 4.09
C ALA A 171 -6.42 -1.67 5.46
N GLY A 172 -7.20 -1.54 6.54
CA GLY A 172 -6.72 -1.78 7.90
C GLY A 172 -5.96 -0.61 8.53
N PHE A 173 -5.18 -0.91 9.57
CA PHE A 173 -4.64 0.11 10.47
C PHE A 173 -3.31 0.72 9.98
N TYR A 174 -3.08 1.99 10.27
CA TYR A 174 -1.89 2.71 9.82
C TYR A 174 -0.70 2.54 10.78
N ASN A 175 -0.92 2.51 12.10
CA ASN A 175 0.17 2.52 13.08
C ASN A 175 -0.27 2.08 14.48
N GLY A 176 0.10 0.87 14.95
CA GLY A 176 -0.20 0.38 16.30
C GLY A 176 -0.37 -1.13 16.39
N SER A 177 -0.74 -1.63 17.57
CA SER A 177 -1.12 -3.02 17.79
C SER A 177 -2.51 -3.31 17.21
N CYS A 178 -2.71 -4.50 16.65
CA CYS A 178 -3.99 -4.96 16.14
C CYS A 178 -5.14 -4.73 17.14
N PRO A 179 -6.26 -4.12 16.71
CA PRO A 179 -7.39 -3.89 17.58
C PRO A 179 -8.04 -5.21 17.99
N THR A 180 -8.50 -5.32 19.24
CA THR A 180 -9.07 -6.57 19.77
C THR A 180 -10.56 -6.75 19.44
N SER A 181 -11.26 -5.68 19.06
CA SER A 181 -12.63 -5.71 18.56
C SER A 181 -12.97 -4.40 17.83
N SER A 182 -13.68 -4.50 16.70
CA SER A 182 -14.19 -3.35 15.95
C SER A 182 -15.43 -3.79 15.15
N THR A 183 -16.46 -2.94 15.10
CA THR A 183 -17.60 -3.10 14.18
C THR A 183 -17.39 -2.37 12.85
N ASN A 184 -16.32 -1.56 12.76
CA ASN A 184 -15.94 -0.90 11.52
C ASN A 184 -15.17 -1.87 10.63
N LEU A 185 -15.77 -2.24 9.49
CA LEU A 185 -15.24 -3.20 8.52
C LEU A 185 -13.95 -2.74 7.82
N THR A 186 -13.59 -1.45 7.91
CA THR A 186 -12.30 -0.97 7.38
C THR A 186 -11.12 -1.29 8.30
N VAL A 187 -11.41 -1.73 9.54
CA VAL A 187 -10.43 -2.14 10.54
C VAL A 187 -10.26 -3.65 10.40
N LEU A 188 -9.07 -4.07 9.97
CA LEU A 188 -8.71 -5.48 9.83
C LEU A 188 -8.18 -6.01 11.17
N HIS A 189 -8.29 -7.33 11.36
CA HIS A 189 -7.87 -8.02 12.58
C HIS A 189 -6.81 -9.09 12.34
N ASP A 190 -6.91 -9.81 11.23
CA ASP A 190 -5.96 -10.86 10.84
C ASP A 190 -6.04 -11.08 9.32
N PRO A 191 -5.56 -10.10 8.52
CA PRO A 191 -5.69 -10.18 7.08
C PRO A 191 -4.74 -11.25 6.54
N GLY A 192 -5.33 -12.36 6.10
CA GLY A 192 -4.62 -13.45 5.45
C GLY A 192 -4.55 -13.21 3.94
N GLY A 193 -5.39 -13.94 3.22
CA GLY A 193 -5.39 -13.99 1.77
C GLY A 193 -5.93 -12.71 1.15
N ILE A 194 -5.28 -12.25 0.08
CA ILE A 194 -5.74 -11.11 -0.70
C ILE A 194 -5.87 -11.49 -2.17
N ALA A 195 -6.89 -10.95 -2.84
CA ALA A 195 -7.05 -11.12 -4.27
C ALA A 195 -7.68 -9.87 -4.88
N VAL A 196 -7.30 -9.53 -6.10
CA VAL A 196 -7.87 -8.39 -6.81
C VAL A 196 -8.56 -8.90 -8.07
N SER A 197 -9.77 -8.42 -8.31
CA SER A 197 -10.51 -8.74 -9.54
C SER A 197 -10.20 -7.76 -10.67
N ASN A 198 -10.61 -8.11 -11.89
CA ASN A 198 -10.30 -7.34 -13.10
C ASN A 198 -10.82 -5.89 -13.09
N ASN A 199 -11.84 -5.59 -12.29
CA ASN A 199 -12.37 -4.23 -12.13
C ASN A 199 -11.59 -3.40 -11.07
N GLY A 200 -10.58 -4.00 -10.40
CA GLY A 200 -9.77 -3.39 -9.36
C GLY A 200 -10.29 -3.55 -7.93
N THR A 201 -11.41 -4.27 -7.70
CA THR A 201 -11.89 -4.54 -6.34
C THR A 201 -10.91 -5.45 -5.61
N LEU A 202 -10.43 -5.00 -4.44
CA LEU A 202 -9.59 -5.77 -3.54
C LEU A 202 -10.47 -6.59 -2.60
N TYR A 203 -10.24 -7.89 -2.56
CA TYR A 203 -10.82 -8.82 -1.60
C TYR A 203 -9.79 -9.17 -0.54
N VAL A 204 -10.23 -9.17 0.72
CA VAL A 204 -9.40 -9.53 1.88
C VAL A 204 -10.13 -10.57 2.69
N GLY A 205 -9.45 -11.69 2.96
CA GLY A 205 -9.86 -12.66 3.96
C GLY A 205 -9.37 -12.16 5.31
N ASP A 206 -10.29 -11.69 6.16
CA ASP A 206 -9.96 -11.17 7.47
C ASP A 206 -10.36 -12.20 8.54
N GLY A 207 -9.36 -12.64 9.29
CA GLY A 207 -9.47 -13.74 10.24
C GLY A 207 -10.12 -13.37 11.56
N SER A 208 -9.63 -14.01 12.62
CA SER A 208 -10.20 -13.88 13.95
C SER A 208 -10.24 -12.42 14.39
N PRO A 209 -11.35 -11.94 14.99
CA PRO A 209 -12.49 -12.71 15.46
C PRO A 209 -13.63 -12.87 14.43
N ALA A 210 -13.61 -12.14 13.31
CA ALA A 210 -14.77 -12.04 12.42
C ALA A 210 -14.83 -13.16 11.38
N ASN A 211 -13.70 -13.67 10.90
CA ASN A 211 -13.60 -14.74 9.90
C ASN A 211 -14.44 -14.43 8.64
N VAL A 212 -14.20 -13.26 8.04
CA VAL A 212 -15.03 -12.67 6.98
C VAL A 212 -14.30 -12.52 5.64
N LEU A 213 -15.08 -12.47 4.57
CA LEU A 213 -14.66 -11.95 3.28
C LEU A 213 -15.05 -10.47 3.18
N LEU A 214 -14.07 -9.59 3.03
CA LEU A 214 -14.27 -8.16 2.80
C LEU A 214 -13.96 -7.79 1.35
N ALA A 215 -14.68 -6.81 0.81
CA ALA A 215 -14.41 -6.20 -0.49
C ALA A 215 -14.21 -4.69 -0.35
N PHE A 216 -13.17 -4.19 -0.98
CA PHE A 216 -12.77 -2.79 -1.04
C PHE A 216 -12.82 -2.34 -2.51
N GLU A 217 -13.83 -1.56 -2.85
CA GLU A 217 -14.02 -1.08 -4.23
C GLU A 217 -13.02 0.02 -4.58
N PRO A 218 -12.58 0.12 -5.85
CA PRO A 218 -11.71 1.20 -6.29
C PRO A 218 -12.30 2.57 -5.97
N ASN A 219 -11.48 3.46 -5.40
CA ASN A 219 -11.86 4.83 -5.03
C ASN A 219 -12.94 4.94 -3.94
N ASN A 220 -13.31 3.83 -3.29
CA ASN A 220 -14.20 3.84 -2.14
C ASN A 220 -13.41 3.52 -0.88
N LEU A 221 -13.51 4.37 0.14
CA LEU A 221 -12.81 4.18 1.42
C LEU A 221 -13.55 3.21 2.36
N THR A 222 -14.67 2.63 1.93
CA THR A 222 -15.50 1.73 2.75
C THR A 222 -15.32 0.28 2.33
N ALA A 223 -15.27 -0.60 3.34
CA ALA A 223 -15.27 -2.04 3.16
C ALA A 223 -16.70 -2.58 3.15
N LYS A 224 -16.98 -3.57 2.31
CA LYS A 224 -18.22 -4.34 2.32
C LYS A 224 -17.95 -5.78 2.73
N GLN A 225 -18.61 -6.26 3.78
CA GLN A 225 -18.61 -7.68 4.12
C GLN A 225 -19.49 -8.46 3.13
N LEU A 226 -18.92 -9.49 2.51
CA LEU A 226 -19.59 -10.33 1.52
C LEU A 226 -20.00 -11.69 2.08
N PHE A 227 -19.21 -12.22 3.02
CA PHE A 227 -19.40 -13.56 3.55
C PHE A 227 -18.76 -13.72 4.93
N THR A 228 -19.24 -14.69 5.71
CA THR A 228 -18.66 -15.12 6.98
C THR A 228 -18.38 -16.62 6.89
N TYR A 229 -17.11 -17.00 6.99
CA TYR A 229 -16.66 -18.40 6.87
C TYR A 229 -16.81 -19.18 8.18
N GLY A 230 -16.91 -18.48 9.32
CA GLY A 230 -16.92 -19.09 10.65
C GLY A 230 -15.55 -19.56 11.13
N ASN A 231 -14.57 -19.70 10.24
CA ASN A 231 -13.17 -20.01 10.53
C ASN A 231 -12.26 -19.19 9.60
N TRP A 232 -10.96 -19.11 9.91
CA TRP A 232 -10.03 -18.19 9.24
C TRP A 232 -9.85 -18.50 7.73
N PRO A 233 -10.21 -17.57 6.82
CA PRO A 233 -9.87 -17.67 5.40
C PRO A 233 -8.42 -17.25 5.15
N THR A 234 -7.57 -18.17 4.71
CA THR A 234 -6.12 -17.94 4.65
C THR A 234 -5.59 -17.50 3.30
N TYR A 235 -6.08 -18.04 2.20
CA TYR A 235 -5.73 -17.57 0.86
C TYR A 235 -7.00 -17.33 0.04
N LEU A 236 -6.95 -16.31 -0.80
CA LEU A 236 -8.03 -15.96 -1.70
C LEU A 236 -7.56 -16.06 -3.15
N PHE A 237 -8.49 -16.42 -4.04
CA PHE A 237 -8.27 -16.36 -5.48
C PHE A 237 -9.55 -15.93 -6.18
N VAL A 238 -9.42 -14.99 -7.12
CA VAL A 238 -10.55 -14.57 -7.98
C VAL A 238 -10.55 -15.46 -9.21
N GLY A 239 -11.63 -16.22 -9.41
CA GLY A 239 -11.78 -17.11 -10.55
C GLY A 239 -11.71 -16.34 -11.88
N PRO A 240 -10.92 -16.81 -12.86
CA PRO A 240 -10.63 -16.04 -14.08
C PRO A 240 -11.83 -15.90 -15.01
N VAL A 241 -12.83 -16.79 -14.90
CA VAL A 241 -14.01 -16.82 -15.77
C VAL A 241 -15.26 -16.30 -15.07
N THR A 242 -15.51 -16.76 -13.84
CA THR A 242 -16.78 -16.50 -13.13
C THR A 242 -16.74 -15.30 -12.19
N SER A 243 -15.55 -14.72 -11.94
CA SER A 243 -15.31 -13.73 -10.87
C SER A 243 -15.74 -14.22 -9.48
N SER A 244 -15.91 -15.53 -9.30
CA SER A 244 -16.17 -16.14 -7.99
C SER A 244 -14.92 -16.06 -7.12
N ILE A 245 -15.11 -15.93 -5.81
CA ILE A 245 -13.99 -15.88 -4.87
C ILE A 245 -13.82 -17.27 -4.26
N TYR A 246 -12.63 -17.83 -4.44
CA TYR A 246 -12.23 -19.09 -3.86
C TYR A 246 -11.39 -18.80 -2.63
N ALA A 247 -11.81 -19.33 -1.48
CA ALA A 247 -11.10 -19.13 -0.22
C ALA A 247 -10.73 -20.48 0.39
N THR A 248 -9.47 -20.67 0.73
CA THR A 248 -9.06 -21.78 1.60
C THR A 248 -9.40 -21.45 3.04
N VAL A 249 -10.03 -22.40 3.73
CA VAL A 249 -10.42 -22.24 5.13
C VAL A 249 -9.76 -23.35 5.94
N LEU A 250 -8.72 -22.98 6.70
CA LEU A 250 -7.79 -23.94 7.32
C LEU A 250 -8.49 -24.99 8.18
N GLU A 251 -9.30 -24.54 9.13
CA GLU A 251 -9.92 -25.38 10.15
C GLU A 251 -11.15 -26.14 9.63
N LEU A 252 -11.72 -25.71 8.49
CA LEU A 252 -12.76 -26.47 7.79
C LEU A 252 -12.18 -27.48 6.80
N HIS A 253 -10.86 -27.49 6.59
CA HIS A 253 -10.18 -28.42 5.67
C HIS A 253 -10.77 -28.40 4.26
N THR A 254 -11.15 -27.20 3.78
CA THR A 254 -11.86 -27.05 2.52
C THR A 254 -11.53 -25.73 1.82
N VAL A 255 -11.88 -25.66 0.54
CA VAL A 255 -12.05 -24.43 -0.22
C VAL A 255 -13.54 -24.07 -0.25
N VAL A 256 -13.89 -22.84 0.07
CA VAL A 256 -15.25 -22.30 -0.06
C VAL A 256 -15.31 -21.35 -1.26
N ILE A 257 -16.33 -21.49 -2.10
CA ILE A 257 -16.52 -20.68 -3.32
C ILE A 257 -17.70 -19.73 -3.16
N TRP A 258 -17.43 -18.43 -2.99
CA TRP A 258 -18.46 -17.38 -2.95
C TRP A 258 -18.84 -16.91 -4.36
N PRO A 259 -20.13 -16.64 -4.66
CA PRO A 259 -21.30 -16.63 -3.76
C PRO A 259 -22.05 -17.96 -3.66
N SER A 260 -21.59 -19.01 -4.37
CA SER A 260 -22.29 -20.30 -4.42
C SER A 260 -22.30 -21.07 -3.10
N ASN A 261 -21.35 -20.76 -2.21
CA ASN A 261 -21.03 -21.45 -0.96
C ASN A 261 -20.71 -22.95 -1.15
N GLN A 262 -20.29 -23.34 -2.35
CA GLN A 262 -19.81 -24.68 -2.63
C GLN A 262 -18.48 -24.92 -1.90
N THR A 263 -18.31 -26.13 -1.34
CA THR A 263 -17.09 -26.60 -0.71
C THR A 263 -16.32 -27.60 -1.57
N ILE A 264 -14.99 -27.59 -1.47
CA ILE A 264 -14.10 -28.55 -2.14
C ILE A 264 -13.05 -29.06 -1.14
N PRO A 265 -12.99 -30.38 -0.87
CA PRO A 265 -13.92 -31.42 -1.35
C PRO A 265 -15.35 -31.20 -0.84
N LYS A 266 -16.33 -31.85 -1.50
CA LYS A 266 -17.75 -31.78 -1.07
C LYS A 266 -17.98 -32.31 0.35
N ASN A 267 -17.15 -33.25 0.81
CA ASN A 267 -17.14 -33.79 2.16
C ASN A 267 -15.78 -33.51 2.81
N PRO A 268 -15.57 -32.32 3.40
CA PRO A 268 -14.31 -31.98 4.04
C PRO A 268 -14.01 -32.89 5.23
N SER A 269 -12.79 -33.39 5.31
CA SER A 269 -12.27 -34.07 6.50
C SER A 269 -10.75 -33.93 6.58
N ALA A 270 -10.22 -33.89 7.80
CA ALA A 270 -8.78 -33.85 8.06
C ALA A 270 -8.15 -35.20 7.74
N SER A 271 -7.62 -35.37 6.52
CA SER A 271 -6.91 -36.60 6.17
C SER A 271 -5.87 -36.40 5.07
N CYS A 272 -4.84 -37.24 5.12
CA CYS A 272 -3.84 -37.40 4.07
C CYS A 272 -3.79 -38.83 3.51
N SER A 273 -4.74 -39.70 3.88
CA SER A 273 -4.78 -41.13 3.46
C SER A 273 -5.02 -41.34 1.97
N ASP A 274 -5.63 -40.36 1.31
CA ASP A 274 -6.03 -40.39 -0.09
C ASP A 274 -5.99 -38.97 -0.65
N LEU A 275 -6.20 -38.78 -1.96
CA LEU A 275 -6.18 -37.47 -2.60
C LEU A 275 -7.50 -36.68 -2.47
N LEU A 276 -8.57 -37.29 -2.00
CA LEU A 276 -9.91 -36.70 -1.91
C LEU A 276 -10.16 -35.97 -0.59
N HIS A 277 -9.12 -35.77 0.21
CA HIS A 277 -9.14 -34.98 1.42
C HIS A 277 -8.00 -33.95 1.44
N LEU A 278 -8.28 -32.83 2.10
CA LEU A 278 -7.34 -31.77 2.39
C LEU A 278 -7.09 -31.77 3.89
N TYR A 279 -5.90 -31.36 4.31
CA TYR A 279 -5.63 -31.17 5.74
C TYR A 279 -4.86 -29.87 5.93
N TYR A 280 -5.54 -28.88 6.54
CA TYR A 280 -5.10 -27.48 6.64
C TYR A 280 -4.71 -26.93 5.26
N PRO A 281 -5.67 -26.70 4.35
CA PRO A 281 -5.37 -26.15 3.05
C PRO A 281 -4.89 -24.70 3.16
N THR A 282 -3.83 -24.35 2.44
CA THR A 282 -3.20 -23.04 2.46
C THR A 282 -3.38 -22.34 1.12
N GLY A 283 -2.41 -22.40 0.21
CA GLY A 283 -2.45 -21.73 -1.08
C GLY A 283 -3.49 -22.31 -2.03
N ILE A 284 -4.00 -21.43 -2.91
CA ILE A 284 -4.99 -21.77 -3.92
C ILE A 284 -4.72 -21.07 -5.25
N ALA A 285 -4.97 -21.77 -6.36
CA ALA A 285 -5.02 -21.20 -7.71
C ALA A 285 -6.12 -21.89 -8.53
N VAL A 286 -6.68 -21.21 -9.54
CA VAL A 286 -7.72 -21.76 -10.42
C VAL A 286 -7.37 -21.49 -11.88
N ASP A 287 -7.42 -22.52 -12.72
CA ASP A 287 -7.15 -22.41 -14.16
C ASP A 287 -8.37 -21.92 -14.97
N PHE A 288 -8.19 -21.55 -16.24
CA PHE A 288 -9.29 -21.08 -17.11
C PHE A 288 -10.35 -22.16 -17.39
N LEU A 289 -10.06 -23.44 -17.13
CA LEU A 289 -11.03 -24.54 -17.21
C LEU A 289 -11.81 -24.73 -15.90
N GLY A 290 -11.48 -23.97 -14.85
CA GLY A 290 -12.11 -24.03 -13.53
C GLY A 290 -11.58 -25.17 -12.65
N ASN A 291 -10.43 -25.77 -12.99
CA ASN A 291 -9.75 -26.70 -12.08
C ASN A 291 -9.02 -25.93 -10.98
N ILE A 292 -9.01 -26.50 -9.78
CA ILE A 292 -8.63 -25.81 -8.56
C ILE A 292 -7.42 -26.51 -7.97
N TYR A 293 -6.35 -25.78 -7.77
CA TYR A 293 -5.08 -26.25 -7.26
C TYR A 293 -4.97 -25.81 -5.80
N VAL A 294 -4.74 -26.74 -4.89
CA VAL A 294 -4.74 -26.47 -3.45
C VAL A 294 -3.55 -27.15 -2.80
N SER A 295 -2.77 -26.40 -2.03
CA SER A 295 -1.73 -26.96 -1.17
C SER A 295 -2.35 -27.39 0.15
N SER A 296 -1.93 -28.55 0.64
CA SER A 296 -2.30 -29.06 1.96
C SER A 296 -1.08 -29.01 2.86
N TYR A 297 -1.12 -28.16 3.89
CA TYR A 297 0.00 -27.94 4.80
C TYR A 297 0.45 -29.26 5.44
N TYR A 298 -0.47 -30.00 6.08
CA TYR A 298 -0.09 -31.24 6.76
C TYR A 298 0.10 -32.43 5.84
N CYS A 299 -0.43 -32.39 4.61
CA CYS A 299 -0.23 -33.48 3.64
C CYS A 299 1.01 -33.30 2.75
N ASN A 300 1.80 -32.23 2.93
CA ASN A 300 3.05 -32.00 2.21
C ASN A 300 2.93 -32.12 0.68
N ARG A 301 1.80 -31.67 0.12
CA ARG A 301 1.48 -31.86 -1.30
C ARG A 301 0.52 -30.81 -1.83
N VAL A 302 0.44 -30.73 -3.15
CA VAL A 302 -0.54 -29.94 -3.89
C VAL A 302 -1.41 -30.86 -4.72
N THR A 303 -2.73 -30.67 -4.63
CA THR A 303 -3.72 -31.44 -5.40
C THR A 303 -4.47 -30.53 -6.37
N LYS A 304 -4.69 -31.03 -7.59
CA LYS A 304 -5.55 -30.43 -8.62
C LYS A 304 -6.92 -31.10 -8.57
N TRP A 305 -7.95 -30.30 -8.40
CA TRP A 305 -9.35 -30.69 -8.33
C TRP A 305 -10.09 -30.25 -9.57
N ASN A 306 -11.07 -31.05 -10.01
CA ASN A 306 -12.03 -30.57 -11.00
C ASN A 306 -13.01 -29.55 -10.38
N SER A 307 -13.67 -28.76 -11.23
CA SER A 307 -14.54 -27.65 -10.80
C SER A 307 -15.70 -28.04 -9.88
N ASN A 308 -16.13 -29.30 -9.91
CA ASN A 308 -17.18 -29.82 -9.04
C ASN A 308 -16.65 -30.44 -7.73
N GLY A 309 -15.34 -30.49 -7.53
CA GLY A 309 -14.69 -31.01 -6.32
C GLY A 309 -14.84 -32.50 -6.08
N THR A 310 -15.09 -33.32 -7.12
CA THR A 310 -15.30 -34.77 -6.96
C THR A 310 -14.06 -35.61 -7.23
N ASN A 311 -13.08 -35.07 -7.95
CA ASN A 311 -11.85 -35.77 -8.31
C ASN A 311 -10.65 -34.89 -8.02
N ALA A 312 -9.59 -35.51 -7.52
CA ALA A 312 -8.31 -34.87 -7.25
C ALA A 312 -7.16 -35.67 -7.85
N THR A 313 -6.13 -34.96 -8.31
CA THR A 313 -4.88 -35.54 -8.80
C THR A 313 -3.70 -34.87 -8.11
N LEU A 314 -2.62 -35.62 -7.89
CA LEU A 314 -1.39 -35.07 -7.33
C LEU A 314 -0.65 -34.26 -8.41
N VAL A 315 -0.24 -33.04 -8.07
CA VAL A 315 0.52 -32.17 -8.99
C VAL A 315 1.86 -31.68 -8.43
N ALA A 316 2.08 -31.78 -7.12
CA ALA A 316 3.38 -31.58 -6.49
C ALA A 316 3.44 -32.28 -5.12
N GLY A 317 4.63 -32.71 -4.70
CA GLY A 317 4.84 -33.50 -3.47
C GLY A 317 4.63 -35.00 -3.69
N SER A 318 4.32 -35.72 -2.60
CA SER A 318 4.22 -37.19 -2.61
C SER A 318 2.81 -37.70 -2.36
N LEU A 319 2.46 -38.83 -2.99
CA LEU A 319 1.18 -39.53 -2.79
C LEU A 319 1.01 -39.97 -1.33
N SER A 320 2.10 -40.42 -0.70
CA SER A 320 2.12 -40.89 0.69
C SER A 320 2.15 -39.74 1.71
N ALA A 321 2.02 -38.49 1.25
CA ALA A 321 2.06 -37.28 2.09
C ALA A 321 3.32 -37.13 2.96
N THR A 322 4.40 -37.83 2.58
CA THR A 322 5.68 -37.79 3.27
C THR A 322 6.36 -36.44 3.01
N SER A 323 6.88 -35.81 4.06
CA SER A 323 7.70 -34.62 3.93
C SER A 323 9.12 -34.97 3.50
N GLY A 324 9.80 -34.02 2.85
CA GLY A 324 11.20 -34.19 2.44
C GLY A 324 11.74 -32.95 1.74
N SER A 325 13.04 -32.94 1.50
CA SER A 325 13.75 -31.81 0.89
C SER A 325 14.33 -32.11 -0.50
N ASP A 326 14.14 -33.34 -1.00
CA ASP A 326 14.51 -33.68 -2.38
C ASP A 326 13.60 -32.99 -3.41
N SER A 327 13.79 -33.30 -4.69
CA SER A 327 13.03 -32.68 -5.78
C SER A 327 11.59 -33.17 -5.89
N GLN A 328 11.20 -34.29 -5.27
CA GLN A 328 9.86 -34.86 -5.37
C GLN A 328 9.01 -34.59 -4.12
N HIS A 329 9.64 -34.25 -3.00
CA HIS A 329 8.97 -33.98 -1.75
C HIS A 329 8.89 -32.47 -1.45
N LEU A 330 7.82 -32.10 -0.76
CA LEU A 330 7.62 -30.79 -0.16
C LEU A 330 7.62 -30.94 1.35
N TYR A 331 7.69 -29.83 2.08
CA TYR A 331 7.49 -29.81 3.52
C TYR A 331 6.65 -28.59 3.92
N SER A 332 5.39 -28.88 4.25
CA SER A 332 4.36 -27.93 4.66
C SER A 332 4.21 -26.74 3.70
N PRO A 333 3.78 -26.98 2.44
CA PRO A 333 3.68 -25.93 1.43
C PRO A 333 2.59 -24.90 1.77
N TYR A 334 2.83 -23.64 1.34
CA TYR A 334 1.89 -22.52 1.48
C TYR A 334 1.39 -22.05 0.11
N GLY A 335 1.61 -20.78 -0.25
CA GLY A 335 1.08 -20.13 -1.42
C GLY A 335 1.50 -20.81 -2.72
N LEU A 336 0.64 -20.65 -3.71
CA LEU A 336 0.77 -21.23 -5.04
C LEU A 336 0.70 -20.12 -6.08
N PHE A 337 1.43 -20.29 -7.18
CA PHE A 337 1.21 -19.52 -8.39
C PHE A 337 1.13 -20.46 -9.59
N LEU A 338 0.05 -20.34 -10.37
CA LEU A 338 -0.17 -21.13 -11.57
C LEU A 338 0.13 -20.26 -12.80
N ASP A 339 1.20 -20.60 -13.50
CA ASP A 339 1.50 -20.04 -14.82
C ASP A 339 0.92 -20.98 -15.88
N GLU A 340 -0.34 -20.75 -16.21
CA GLU A 340 -1.07 -21.58 -17.16
C GLU A 340 -0.50 -21.48 -18.58
N MET A 341 0.02 -20.31 -18.96
CA MET A 341 0.61 -20.07 -20.29
C MET A 341 1.79 -21.01 -20.56
N HIS A 342 2.62 -21.26 -19.55
CA HIS A 342 3.78 -22.14 -19.67
C HIS A 342 3.56 -23.53 -19.05
N SER A 343 2.36 -23.81 -18.53
CA SER A 343 2.04 -25.05 -17.82
C SER A 343 2.98 -25.31 -16.63
N LEU A 344 3.22 -24.27 -15.82
CA LEU A 344 4.09 -24.33 -14.64
C LEU A 344 3.30 -24.05 -13.36
N LEU A 345 3.62 -24.77 -12.29
CA LEU A 345 3.14 -24.54 -10.94
C LEU A 345 4.32 -24.15 -10.05
N TYR A 346 4.19 -23.04 -9.35
CA TYR A 346 5.16 -22.58 -8.36
C TYR A 346 4.57 -22.77 -6.97
N VAL A 347 5.38 -23.30 -6.05
CA VAL A 347 4.97 -23.65 -4.70
C VAL A 347 5.95 -23.05 -3.72
N ALA A 348 5.44 -22.28 -2.76
CA ALA A 348 6.20 -21.88 -1.59
C ALA A 348 6.36 -23.11 -0.67
N ASP A 349 7.53 -23.73 -0.71
CA ASP A 349 7.88 -24.91 0.10
C ASP A 349 8.42 -24.42 1.45
N ALA A 350 7.49 -23.98 2.30
CA ALA A 350 7.75 -23.06 3.41
C ALA A 350 8.80 -23.59 4.39
N VAL A 351 8.64 -24.81 4.91
CA VAL A 351 9.56 -25.35 5.93
C VAL A 351 10.94 -25.67 5.33
N ASN A 352 11.00 -25.97 4.03
CA ASN A 352 12.26 -26.13 3.32
C ASN A 352 12.89 -24.80 2.89
N ASN A 353 12.29 -23.65 3.22
CA ASN A 353 12.83 -22.31 2.97
C ASN A 353 13.18 -22.07 1.49
N ARG A 354 12.31 -22.52 0.59
CA ARG A 354 12.53 -22.43 -0.87
C ARG A 354 11.23 -22.24 -1.63
N VAL A 355 11.35 -21.87 -2.90
CA VAL A 355 10.28 -21.92 -3.90
C VAL A 355 10.62 -22.99 -4.92
N GLN A 356 9.70 -23.93 -5.12
CA GLN A 356 9.81 -25.02 -6.07
C GLN A 356 8.94 -24.75 -7.30
N ARG A 357 9.46 -25.03 -8.49
CA ARG A 357 8.71 -24.99 -9.76
C ARG A 357 8.53 -26.39 -10.30
N PHE A 358 7.30 -26.73 -10.66
CA PHE A 358 6.90 -27.99 -11.27
C PHE A 358 6.32 -27.73 -12.65
N ALA A 359 6.70 -28.55 -13.64
CA ALA A 359 5.94 -28.62 -14.89
C ALA A 359 4.68 -29.44 -14.62
N LEU A 360 3.51 -28.96 -15.07
CA LEU A 360 2.26 -29.69 -14.85
C LEU A 360 2.33 -31.08 -15.49
N GLY A 361 2.02 -32.12 -14.70
CA GLY A 361 2.18 -33.51 -15.08
C GLY A 361 3.53 -34.14 -14.71
N ASN A 362 4.47 -33.36 -14.14
CA ASN A 362 5.73 -33.83 -13.59
C ASN A 362 5.81 -33.52 -12.08
N LEU A 363 6.17 -34.53 -11.28
CA LEU A 363 6.30 -34.40 -9.82
C LEU A 363 7.72 -34.05 -9.36
N THR A 364 8.66 -33.85 -10.29
CA THR A 364 10.02 -33.42 -9.99
C THR A 364 10.09 -31.89 -10.06
N GLY A 365 10.24 -31.26 -8.90
CA GLY A 365 10.41 -29.84 -8.72
C GLY A 365 11.85 -29.37 -8.94
N VAL A 366 11.97 -28.12 -9.37
CA VAL A 366 13.24 -27.40 -9.49
C VAL A 366 13.21 -26.19 -8.55
N THR A 367 14.21 -26.08 -7.67
CA THR A 367 14.34 -24.91 -6.81
C THR A 367 14.64 -23.69 -7.66
N VAL A 368 13.75 -22.70 -7.62
CA VAL A 368 13.90 -21.44 -8.36
C VAL A 368 14.20 -20.24 -7.46
N ALA A 369 13.89 -20.37 -6.16
CA ALA A 369 14.33 -19.42 -5.15
C ALA A 369 14.59 -20.06 -3.79
N GLY A 370 15.47 -19.45 -2.99
CA GLY A 370 15.91 -19.97 -1.69
C GLY A 370 16.69 -21.29 -1.80
N GLY A 371 16.50 -22.19 -0.82
CA GLY A 371 17.16 -23.49 -0.79
C GLY A 371 18.61 -23.48 -0.29
N ASN A 372 19.12 -22.32 0.14
CA ASN A 372 20.47 -22.14 0.69
C ASN A 372 20.47 -22.10 2.23
N GLY A 373 19.56 -22.85 2.85
CA GLY A 373 19.27 -22.79 4.28
C GLY A 373 18.36 -21.62 4.68
N GLN A 374 17.87 -21.69 5.91
CA GLN A 374 17.07 -20.64 6.54
C GLN A 374 17.97 -19.44 6.87
N GLY A 375 17.55 -18.23 6.53
CA GLY A 375 18.27 -17.02 6.91
C GLY A 375 17.83 -15.76 6.17
N THR A 376 18.52 -14.65 6.45
CA THR A 376 18.21 -13.31 5.93
C THR A 376 19.10 -12.88 4.77
N ALA A 377 20.09 -13.69 4.37
CA ALA A 377 20.91 -13.38 3.21
C ALA A 377 20.06 -13.24 1.93
N SER A 378 20.58 -12.56 0.91
CA SER A 378 19.83 -12.27 -0.32
C SER A 378 19.43 -13.53 -1.09
N ASN A 379 20.16 -14.64 -0.95
CA ASN A 379 19.89 -15.94 -1.54
C ASN A 379 19.19 -16.93 -0.58
N GLN A 380 18.80 -16.47 0.61
CA GLN A 380 18.11 -17.26 1.63
C GLN A 380 16.68 -16.76 1.82
N LEU A 381 15.82 -17.67 2.27
CA LEU A 381 14.44 -17.40 2.66
C LEU A 381 14.23 -17.99 4.06
N ASN A 382 13.14 -17.61 4.70
CA ASN A 382 12.70 -18.11 5.98
C ASN A 382 11.17 -18.21 5.98
N PHE A 383 10.68 -19.44 5.80
CA PHE A 383 9.26 -19.75 5.73
C PHE A 383 8.52 -18.91 4.67
N PRO A 384 8.85 -19.03 3.38
CA PRO A 384 8.12 -18.30 2.35
C PRO A 384 6.64 -18.69 2.37
N SER A 385 5.75 -17.71 2.49
CA SER A 385 4.30 -17.94 2.59
C SER A 385 3.59 -17.76 1.26
N ALA A 386 4.05 -16.87 0.39
CA ALA A 386 3.40 -16.62 -0.89
C ALA A 386 4.42 -16.37 -2.00
N ILE A 387 3.99 -16.64 -3.23
CA ILE A 387 4.76 -16.45 -4.45
C ILE A 387 3.84 -15.88 -5.52
N HIS A 388 4.33 -14.90 -6.26
CA HIS A 388 3.72 -14.43 -7.50
C HIS A 388 4.81 -14.36 -8.59
N VAL A 389 4.47 -14.78 -9.81
CA VAL A 389 5.40 -14.71 -10.95
C VAL A 389 4.90 -13.65 -11.91
N SER A 390 5.68 -12.59 -12.10
CA SER A 390 5.38 -11.55 -13.07
C SER A 390 6.13 -11.83 -14.37
N GLN A 391 5.37 -11.98 -15.45
CA GLN A 391 5.92 -12.17 -16.79
C GLN A 391 6.36 -10.84 -17.43
N VAL A 392 5.87 -9.70 -16.92
CA VAL A 392 6.17 -8.36 -17.46
C VAL A 392 7.61 -7.97 -17.19
N ASP A 393 8.09 -8.23 -15.99
CA ASP A 393 9.45 -7.93 -15.56
C ASP A 393 10.27 -9.20 -15.24
N ASN A 394 9.76 -10.36 -15.68
CA ASN A 394 10.42 -11.66 -15.60
C ASN A 394 10.97 -11.96 -14.20
N SER A 395 10.13 -11.80 -13.16
CA SER A 395 10.54 -11.87 -11.76
C SER A 395 9.57 -12.65 -10.87
N TYR A 396 10.12 -13.30 -9.84
CA TYR A 396 9.41 -13.88 -8.71
C TYR A 396 9.27 -12.85 -7.59
N TYR A 397 8.08 -12.73 -7.01
CA TYR A 397 7.78 -11.91 -5.85
C TYR A 397 7.38 -12.82 -4.70
N ILE A 398 8.18 -12.86 -3.63
CA ILE A 398 8.07 -13.87 -2.57
C ILE A 398 7.82 -13.17 -1.24
N CYS A 399 6.74 -13.56 -0.54
CA CYS A 399 6.55 -13.22 0.86
C CYS A 399 7.49 -14.07 1.70
N ASP A 400 8.50 -13.45 2.29
CA ASP A 400 9.50 -14.08 3.15
C ASP A 400 9.06 -13.89 4.62
N TYR A 401 8.02 -14.64 5.01
CA TYR A 401 7.15 -14.37 6.17
C TYR A 401 7.91 -14.13 7.48
N HIS A 402 8.82 -15.04 7.84
CA HIS A 402 9.59 -14.94 9.08
C HIS A 402 10.79 -14.00 8.99
N ASN A 403 11.12 -13.50 7.80
CA ASN A 403 12.06 -12.41 7.63
C ASN A 403 11.34 -11.07 7.42
N HIS A 404 10.01 -11.01 7.55
CA HIS A 404 9.24 -9.77 7.52
C HIS A 404 9.56 -8.86 6.31
N ARG A 405 9.68 -9.47 5.13
CA ARG A 405 10.05 -8.78 3.89
C ARG A 405 9.44 -9.42 2.66
N ILE A 406 9.44 -8.67 1.56
CA ILE A 406 9.16 -9.20 0.22
C ILE A 406 10.46 -9.24 -0.58
N GLN A 407 10.78 -10.41 -1.13
CA GLN A 407 11.94 -10.63 -1.99
C GLN A 407 11.52 -10.68 -3.45
N LYS A 408 12.15 -9.85 -4.30
CA LYS A 408 12.06 -9.93 -5.76
C LYS A 408 13.29 -10.66 -6.30
N TRP A 409 13.07 -11.74 -7.04
CA TRP A 409 14.12 -12.49 -7.73
C TRP A 409 13.88 -12.43 -9.22
N VAL A 410 14.82 -11.89 -9.99
CA VAL A 410 14.77 -12.02 -11.45
C VAL A 410 14.89 -13.50 -11.82
N ILE A 411 14.10 -13.97 -12.79
CA ILE A 411 14.12 -15.36 -13.22
C ILE A 411 15.53 -15.74 -13.70
N GLY A 412 16.13 -16.75 -13.06
CA GLY A 412 17.51 -17.20 -13.33
C GLY A 412 18.57 -16.55 -12.44
N ALA A 413 18.23 -15.56 -11.63
CA ALA A 413 19.13 -14.98 -10.64
C ALA A 413 19.39 -15.97 -9.47
N THR A 414 20.54 -15.83 -8.83
CA THR A 414 20.94 -16.65 -7.67
C THR A 414 20.59 -16.02 -6.32
N TYR A 415 20.14 -14.76 -6.33
CA TYR A 415 19.77 -14.00 -5.14
C TYR A 415 18.62 -13.03 -5.45
N GLY A 416 17.95 -12.59 -4.39
CA GLY A 416 16.88 -11.60 -4.43
C GLY A 416 17.28 -10.22 -3.94
N VAL A 417 16.42 -9.28 -4.27
CA VAL A 417 16.44 -7.91 -3.76
C VAL A 417 15.20 -7.69 -2.91
N THR A 418 15.38 -7.13 -1.73
CA THR A 418 14.27 -6.74 -0.86
C THR A 418 13.58 -5.51 -1.44
N ILE A 419 12.28 -5.62 -1.74
CA ILE A 419 11.49 -4.53 -2.32
C ILE A 419 10.50 -3.91 -1.31
N ALA A 420 10.22 -4.61 -0.21
CA ALA A 420 9.35 -4.15 0.87
C ALA A 420 9.78 -4.82 2.19
N GLY A 421 9.62 -4.11 3.31
CA GLY A 421 10.04 -4.58 4.63
C GLY A 421 11.54 -4.42 4.90
N SER A 422 12.05 -5.20 5.85
CA SER A 422 13.43 -5.06 6.33
C SER A 422 14.41 -5.99 5.60
N SER A 423 15.53 -5.44 5.11
CA SER A 423 16.60 -6.25 4.50
C SER A 423 17.32 -7.14 5.53
N THR A 424 17.29 -6.77 6.82
CA THR A 424 17.93 -7.51 7.91
C THR A 424 16.99 -8.53 8.57
N GLY A 425 15.74 -8.62 8.13
CA GLY A 425 14.78 -9.57 8.67
C GLY A 425 14.08 -9.10 9.95
N VAL A 426 14.16 -7.81 10.29
CA VAL A 426 13.57 -7.27 11.52
C VAL A 426 12.13 -6.80 11.27
N ALA A 427 11.19 -7.29 12.07
CA ALA A 427 9.79 -6.85 12.04
C ALA A 427 9.64 -5.38 12.46
N GLY A 428 8.64 -4.69 11.92
CA GLY A 428 8.25 -3.37 12.40
C GLY A 428 6.86 -2.94 11.91
N SER A 429 6.32 -1.90 12.53
CA SER A 429 5.00 -1.34 12.22
C SER A 429 5.06 -0.04 11.39
N ALA A 430 6.26 0.54 11.22
CA ALA A 430 6.46 1.69 10.35
C ALA A 430 5.99 1.37 8.92
N LEU A 431 5.63 2.38 8.14
CA LEU A 431 5.10 2.17 6.79
C LEU A 431 6.01 1.35 5.87
N ASN A 432 7.32 1.52 6.02
CA ASN A 432 8.34 0.86 5.22
C ASN A 432 8.83 -0.48 5.81
N LEU A 433 8.26 -0.89 6.94
CA LEU A 433 8.55 -2.13 7.61
C LEU A 433 7.30 -3.03 7.56
N LEU A 434 7.54 -4.33 7.47
CA LEU A 434 6.49 -5.33 7.52
C LEU A 434 6.62 -6.12 8.82
N ASN A 435 5.55 -6.82 9.18
CA ASN A 435 5.52 -7.78 10.25
C ASN A 435 4.64 -8.96 9.84
N GLY A 436 5.29 -10.00 9.31
CA GLY A 436 4.61 -11.23 8.93
C GLY A 436 3.78 -11.04 7.66
N PRO A 437 4.38 -10.61 6.54
CA PRO A 437 3.66 -10.51 5.29
C PRO A 437 3.16 -11.89 4.87
N TYR A 438 1.85 -12.07 4.78
CA TYR A 438 1.23 -13.39 4.60
C TYR A 438 1.02 -13.71 3.13
N ASP A 439 0.46 -12.78 2.37
CA ASP A 439 0.10 -12.93 0.97
C ASP A 439 0.46 -11.68 0.15
N ILE A 440 0.64 -11.86 -1.17
CA ILE A 440 1.05 -10.81 -2.10
C ILE A 440 0.27 -10.92 -3.40
N TRP A 441 -0.23 -9.77 -3.86
CA TRP A 441 -0.78 -9.61 -5.19
C TRP A 441 0.07 -8.60 -5.97
N VAL A 442 0.47 -8.96 -7.19
CA VAL A 442 1.26 -8.09 -8.06
C VAL A 442 0.35 -7.55 -9.16
N ASP A 443 0.45 -6.25 -9.41
CA ASP A 443 -0.24 -5.59 -10.53
C ASP A 443 0.12 -6.27 -11.87
N PRO A 444 -0.84 -6.51 -12.78
CA PRO A 444 -0.55 -7.15 -14.06
C PRO A 444 0.51 -6.45 -14.92
N ASN A 445 0.74 -5.15 -14.71
CA ASN A 445 1.81 -4.39 -15.38
C ASN A 445 3.09 -4.29 -14.53
N ALA A 446 3.15 -4.98 -13.40
CA ALA A 446 4.21 -4.93 -12.40
C ALA A 446 4.54 -3.49 -11.92
N THR A 447 3.53 -2.62 -11.85
CA THR A 447 3.72 -1.21 -11.41
C THR A 447 3.58 -1.04 -9.90
N TYR A 448 2.92 -1.97 -9.22
CA TYR A 448 2.81 -1.99 -7.76
C TYR A 448 2.52 -3.40 -7.25
N VAL A 449 2.69 -3.60 -5.94
CA VAL A 449 2.23 -4.79 -5.22
C VAL A 449 1.30 -4.41 -4.10
N LEU A 450 0.37 -5.31 -3.77
CA LEU A 450 -0.41 -5.30 -2.53
C LEU A 450 0.11 -6.42 -1.65
N ILE A 451 0.29 -6.15 -0.36
CA ILE A 451 0.84 -7.08 0.62
C ILE A 451 -0.09 -7.11 1.82
N SER A 452 -0.53 -8.30 2.24
CA SER A 452 -1.17 -8.46 3.55
C SER A 452 -0.10 -8.50 4.64
N ASP A 453 0.01 -7.40 5.38
CA ASP A 453 0.93 -7.23 6.48
C ASP A 453 0.24 -7.68 7.77
N ALA A 454 0.09 -9.00 7.91
CA ALA A 454 -0.90 -9.64 8.78
C ALA A 454 -0.78 -9.22 10.24
N ASN A 455 0.42 -9.26 10.83
CA ASN A 455 0.60 -8.91 12.25
C ASN A 455 0.54 -7.40 12.51
N ASN A 456 0.51 -6.58 11.46
CA ASN A 456 0.21 -5.15 11.54
C ASN A 456 -1.25 -4.84 11.16
N CYS A 457 -2.08 -5.86 10.89
CA CYS A 457 -3.50 -5.73 10.64
C CYS A 457 -3.83 -4.75 9.52
N ARG A 458 -3.09 -4.85 8.41
CA ARG A 458 -3.23 -3.94 7.28
C ARG A 458 -2.87 -4.61 5.95
N VAL A 459 -3.39 -4.04 4.87
CA VAL A 459 -2.93 -4.32 3.51
C VAL A 459 -2.24 -3.07 2.99
N GLN A 460 -0.99 -3.21 2.55
CA GLN A 460 -0.19 -2.11 2.03
C GLN A 460 0.00 -2.23 0.52
N LYS A 461 -0.01 -1.09 -0.16
CA LYS A 461 0.36 -0.94 -1.56
C LYS A 461 1.76 -0.35 -1.67
N TYR A 462 2.64 -0.98 -2.43
CA TYR A 462 4.01 -0.53 -2.72
C TYR A 462 4.14 -0.28 -4.23
N LEU A 463 4.46 0.93 -4.65
CA LEU A 463 4.80 1.27 -6.04
C LEU A 463 6.17 0.68 -6.39
N LEU A 464 6.23 0.01 -7.54
CA LEU A 464 7.45 -0.55 -8.11
C LEU A 464 8.02 0.46 -9.12
N TYR A 465 9.33 0.66 -9.09
CA TYR A 465 10.06 1.61 -9.94
C TYR A 465 11.01 0.91 -10.90
#